data_AF-A0AAE7J8L5-F1
#
_entry.id   AF-A0AAE7J8L5-F1
#
_cell.length_a   1.000
_cell.length_b   1.000
_cell.length_c   1.000
_cell.angle_alpha   90.00
_cell.angle_beta   90.00
_cell.angle_gamma   90.00
#
_symmetry.space_group_name_H-M   'P 1'
#
loop_
_entity.id
_entity.type
_entity.pdbx_description
1 polymer ?
#
loop_
_entity_poly.entity_id
_entity_poly.type
_entity_poly.pdbx_seq_one_letter_code
_entity_poly.pdbx_strand_id
1 'polypeptide(L)'
;MLQPYANARLLLFIHQLPGRFDSPRLGRMVCEAFLKRGRIVSVSSGNLGIDSGDFTYTGYLCRSALLDPSPSDPWDWLNAEMTWSQVGYRPPLADGRFCEAPAAGAIWLGSLAQLQSPGLLPPISRGQLAGLTVTEFAGPFGAGGIGSLAQPLLGERLELVLKPNRIAVVQDDDTLLSLAERYGTTVDTLRALNNDISAITEISTAEGDTLNGLAQLHGTSVSWLRDQPENAWLLRPEGHTVTEGETLTFIAQLYGTTRTTLRKLNPAYSDFREWPGDAPLPLGEVLNLFAIRPSTALPVGEALVVPLYRPSTPLPAGSWLFLPRRRAAASAAPALDL
;
A
#
# COMPACT_ATOMS: atom_id res chain seq x y z
N MET A 1 -27.58 -2.40 17.96
CA MET A 1 -26.43 -1.99 18.78
C MET A 1 -25.28 -2.95 18.53
N LEU A 2 -24.09 -2.47 18.17
CA LEU A 2 -22.88 -3.29 18.23
C LEU A 2 -22.67 -3.73 19.69
N GLN A 3 -22.48 -5.02 19.92
CA GLN A 3 -22.24 -5.54 21.27
C GLN A 3 -20.95 -4.90 21.84
N PRO A 4 -20.91 -4.59 23.14
CA PRO A 4 -19.72 -3.97 23.76
C PRO A 4 -18.50 -4.90 23.70
N TYR A 5 -18.73 -6.20 23.54
CA TYR A 5 -17.73 -7.22 23.31
C TYR A 5 -18.03 -7.97 22.01
N ALA A 6 -16.99 -8.37 21.28
CA ALA A 6 -17.11 -9.15 20.07
C ALA A 6 -15.95 -10.15 19.96
N ASN A 7 -16.27 -11.37 19.58
CA ASN A 7 -15.28 -12.26 18.97
C ASN A 7 -14.98 -11.72 17.58
N ALA A 8 -13.70 -11.61 17.26
CA ALA A 8 -13.25 -11.09 16.00
C ALA A 8 -12.21 -12.02 15.40
N ARG A 9 -12.20 -12.09 14.07
CA ARG A 9 -11.06 -12.62 13.34
C ARG A 9 -10.36 -11.49 12.61
N LEU A 10 -9.04 -11.45 12.73
CA LEU A 10 -8.19 -10.41 12.18
C LEU A 10 -7.22 -11.08 11.21
N LEU A 11 -7.09 -10.49 10.03
CA LEU A 11 -5.99 -10.72 9.10
C LEU A 11 -5.01 -9.56 9.25
N LEU A 12 -3.74 -9.86 9.50
CA LEU A 12 -2.67 -8.88 9.65
C LEU A 12 -1.50 -9.22 8.71
N PHE A 13 -0.88 -8.19 8.14
CA PHE A 13 0.26 -8.35 7.25
C PHE A 13 1.58 -8.17 7.98
N ILE A 14 2.54 -9.04 7.64
CA ILE A 14 3.94 -8.93 8.05
C ILE A 14 4.67 -8.22 6.92
N HIS A 15 5.13 -7.01 7.19
CA HIS A 15 5.81 -6.15 6.24
C HIS A 15 7.32 -6.30 6.32
N GLN A 16 8.02 -6.11 5.19
CA GLN A 16 9.48 -6.12 5.16
C GLN A 16 10.09 -5.10 6.11
N LEU A 17 9.48 -3.91 6.17
CA LEU A 17 9.83 -2.86 7.13
C LEU A 17 8.65 -2.73 8.12
N PRO A 18 8.83 -3.13 9.39
CA PRO A 18 7.79 -3.01 10.41
C PRO A 18 7.23 -1.59 10.50
N GLY A 19 5.90 -1.47 10.61
CA GLY A 19 5.18 -0.20 10.65
C GLY A 19 5.12 0.61 9.35
N ARG A 20 5.78 0.17 8.27
CA ARG A 20 5.67 0.76 6.92
C ARG A 20 4.71 -0.06 6.06
N PHE A 21 3.44 0.34 6.04
CA PHE A 21 2.36 -0.39 5.34
C PHE A 21 2.46 -0.35 3.81
N ASP A 22 3.30 0.52 3.26
CA ASP A 22 3.66 0.61 1.84
C ASP A 22 4.82 -0.33 1.46
N SER A 23 5.54 -0.89 2.42
CA SER A 23 6.63 -1.84 2.15
C SER A 23 6.10 -3.22 1.74
N PRO A 24 6.90 -4.06 1.05
CA PRO A 24 6.48 -5.39 0.61
C PRO A 24 5.90 -6.25 1.73
N ARG A 25 4.79 -6.95 1.44
CA ARG A 25 4.16 -7.92 2.35
C ARG A 25 4.91 -9.25 2.20
N LEU A 26 5.51 -9.71 3.29
CA LEU A 26 6.30 -10.94 3.31
C LEU A 26 5.52 -12.14 3.87
N GLY A 27 4.45 -11.85 4.61
CA GLY A 27 3.65 -12.87 5.26
C GLY A 27 2.30 -12.34 5.69
N ARG A 28 1.42 -13.27 6.01
CA ARG A 28 0.09 -13.00 6.54
C ARG A 28 -0.12 -13.82 7.79
N MET A 29 -0.74 -13.19 8.79
CA MET A 29 -1.11 -13.84 10.03
C MET A 29 -2.60 -13.65 10.25
N VAL A 30 -3.29 -14.75 10.54
CA VAL A 30 -4.65 -14.71 11.05
C VAL A 30 -4.63 -14.85 12.56
N CYS A 31 -5.43 -14.07 13.25
CA CYS A 31 -5.67 -14.27 14.67
C CYS A 31 -7.14 -14.11 15.00
N GLU A 32 -7.55 -14.80 16.07
CA GLU A 32 -8.83 -14.54 16.71
C GLU A 32 -8.60 -13.80 18.01
N ALA A 33 -9.47 -12.85 18.30
CA ALA A 33 -9.41 -12.06 19.51
C ALA A 33 -10.78 -11.85 20.12
N PHE A 34 -10.80 -11.74 21.45
CA PHE A 34 -11.92 -11.23 22.19
C PHE A 34 -11.72 -9.73 22.41
N LEU A 35 -12.57 -8.90 21.79
CA LEU A 35 -12.42 -7.46 21.77
C LEU A 35 -13.52 -6.78 22.59
N LYS A 36 -13.15 -5.74 23.32
CA LYS A 36 -14.05 -4.77 23.94
C LYS A 36 -13.96 -3.45 23.18
N ARG A 37 -15.12 -2.92 22.78
CA ARG A 37 -15.20 -1.61 22.13
C ARG A 37 -14.85 -0.51 23.12
N GLY A 38 -13.90 0.33 22.72
CA GLY A 38 -13.47 1.53 23.42
C GLY A 38 -14.21 2.77 22.92
N ARG A 39 -13.53 3.91 22.99
CA ARG A 39 -14.07 5.22 22.61
C ARG A 39 -14.05 5.40 21.09
N ILE A 40 -14.97 6.24 20.61
CA ILE A 40 -14.90 6.85 19.28
C ILE A 40 -13.62 7.67 19.20
N VAL A 41 -12.87 7.52 18.11
CA VAL A 41 -11.75 8.39 17.80
C VAL A 41 -12.32 9.64 17.11
N SER A 42 -12.75 10.60 17.92
CA SER A 42 -13.04 11.94 17.43
C SER A 42 -11.73 12.72 17.29
N VAL A 43 -11.56 13.44 16.18
CA VAL A 43 -10.39 14.29 15.97
C VAL A 43 -10.56 15.55 16.83
N SER A 44 -10.27 15.48 18.13
CA SER A 44 -10.20 16.67 18.99
C SER A 44 -8.85 17.39 18.93
N SER A 45 -7.97 17.03 18.00
CA SER A 45 -6.71 17.73 17.73
C SER A 45 -6.78 18.50 16.40
N GLY A 46 -7.43 19.66 16.45
CA GLY A 46 -6.96 20.85 15.75
C GLY A 46 -7.21 21.03 14.26
N ASN A 47 -8.11 20.31 13.59
CA ASN A 47 -8.65 20.74 12.30
C ASN A 47 -10.07 20.20 12.07
N LEU A 48 -10.92 21.05 11.51
CA LEU A 48 -12.38 20.93 11.39
C LEU A 48 -12.90 19.51 11.07
N GLY A 49 -13.68 18.97 12.02
CA GLY A 49 -15.01 18.40 11.78
C GLY A 49 -15.14 17.22 10.82
N ILE A 50 -14.48 16.09 11.10
CA ILE A 50 -14.96 14.78 10.64
C ILE A 50 -14.84 13.77 11.78
N ASP A 51 -15.97 13.17 12.15
CA ASP A 51 -15.95 11.93 12.92
C ASP A 51 -15.42 10.84 11.99
N SER A 52 -14.22 10.34 12.24
CA SER A 52 -13.58 9.32 11.38
C SER A 52 -14.42 8.03 11.32
N GLY A 53 -15.36 7.87 12.25
CA GLY A 53 -16.08 6.61 12.47
C GLY A 53 -15.16 5.53 13.02
N ASP A 54 -13.91 5.87 13.33
CA ASP A 54 -12.94 4.92 13.84
C ASP A 54 -13.22 4.65 15.32
N PHE A 55 -13.16 3.38 15.70
CA PHE A 55 -13.37 2.95 17.07
C PHE A 55 -12.11 2.29 17.60
N THR A 56 -11.69 2.70 18.79
CA THR A 56 -10.68 1.94 19.52
C THR A 56 -11.28 0.64 20.02
N TYR A 57 -10.50 -0.43 19.99
CA TYR A 57 -10.81 -1.69 20.65
C TYR A 57 -9.60 -2.14 21.45
N THR A 58 -9.89 -2.75 22.59
CA THR A 58 -8.88 -3.37 23.45
C THR A 58 -9.34 -4.80 23.71
N GLY A 59 -8.42 -5.74 23.75
CA GLY A 59 -8.80 -7.13 23.88
C GLY A 59 -7.61 -8.05 24.06
N TYR A 60 -7.87 -9.34 23.91
CA TYR A 60 -6.86 -10.37 24.06
C TYR A 60 -6.84 -11.29 22.85
N LEU A 61 -5.65 -11.65 22.39
CA LEU A 61 -5.45 -12.65 21.36
C LEU A 61 -5.78 -14.03 21.92
N CYS A 62 -6.62 -14.79 21.25
CA CYS A 62 -7.01 -16.12 21.69
C CYS A 62 -6.18 -17.20 21.01
N ARG A 63 -5.95 -17.06 19.70
CA ARG A 63 -5.17 -17.98 18.87
C ARG A 63 -4.70 -17.27 17.60
N SER A 64 -3.63 -17.78 17.00
CA SER A 64 -3.09 -17.25 15.74
C SER A 64 -2.48 -18.35 14.87
N ALA A 65 -2.41 -18.09 13.57
CA ALA A 65 -1.79 -18.96 12.57
C ALA A 65 -1.11 -18.10 11.50
N LEU A 66 -0.05 -18.63 10.89
CA LEU A 66 0.45 -18.08 9.63
C LEU A 66 -0.43 -18.56 8.49
N LEU A 67 -0.58 -17.69 7.50
CA LEU A 67 -1.22 -18.01 6.23
C LEU A 67 -0.17 -17.94 5.11
N ASP A 68 -0.49 -18.57 3.99
CA ASP A 68 0.28 -18.44 2.75
C ASP A 68 0.43 -16.95 2.39
N PRO A 69 1.62 -16.39 2.13
CA PRO A 69 1.73 -15.01 1.67
C PRO A 69 0.97 -14.70 0.37
N SER A 70 0.71 -15.71 -0.48
CA SER A 70 0.09 -15.55 -1.80
C SER A 70 -1.05 -16.55 -1.99
N PRO A 71 -2.21 -16.34 -1.34
CA PRO A 71 -3.30 -17.30 -1.37
C PRO A 71 -3.94 -17.38 -2.77
N SER A 72 -4.43 -18.58 -3.12
CA SER A 72 -5.34 -18.73 -4.26
C SER A 72 -6.76 -18.23 -3.96
N ASP A 73 -7.19 -18.32 -2.71
CA ASP A 73 -8.50 -17.83 -2.24
C ASP A 73 -8.31 -16.55 -1.40
N PRO A 74 -8.87 -15.39 -1.82
CA PRO A 74 -8.76 -14.14 -1.07
C PRO A 74 -9.44 -14.16 0.31
N TRP A 75 -10.29 -15.16 0.58
CA TRP A 75 -11.02 -15.34 1.83
C TRP A 75 -10.48 -16.47 2.71
N ASP A 76 -9.31 -17.02 2.40
CA ASP A 76 -8.70 -18.13 3.15
C ASP A 76 -8.55 -17.84 4.65
N TRP A 77 -8.32 -16.58 5.03
CA TRP A 77 -8.27 -16.14 6.43
C TRP A 77 -9.61 -16.27 7.17
N LEU A 78 -10.74 -16.37 6.44
CA LEU A 78 -12.07 -16.65 6.99
C LEU A 78 -12.43 -18.14 7.00
N ASN A 79 -11.50 -19.04 6.64
CA ASN A 79 -11.72 -20.48 6.70
C ASN A 79 -12.12 -20.95 8.11
N ALA A 80 -13.24 -21.68 8.23
CA ALA A 80 -13.66 -22.26 9.51
C ALA A 80 -12.61 -23.21 10.10
N GLU A 81 -11.95 -24.00 9.24
CA GLU A 81 -11.00 -25.05 9.60
C GLU A 81 -9.56 -24.56 9.48
N MET A 82 -9.18 -23.65 10.36
CA MET A 82 -7.82 -23.12 10.41
C MET A 82 -6.87 -24.02 11.22
N THR A 83 -5.65 -24.22 10.73
CA THR A 83 -4.58 -24.90 11.49
C THR A 83 -3.91 -23.90 12.43
N TRP A 84 -4.45 -23.79 13.65
CA TRP A 84 -3.96 -22.84 14.65
C TRP A 84 -2.61 -23.25 15.25
N SER A 85 -1.79 -22.24 15.59
CA SER A 85 -0.57 -22.46 16.37
C SER A 85 -0.93 -23.11 17.72
N GLN A 86 -0.30 -24.24 18.01
CA GLN A 86 -0.39 -24.90 19.31
C GLN A 86 0.57 -24.28 20.34
N VAL A 87 1.55 -23.53 19.86
CA VAL A 87 2.59 -22.93 20.70
C VAL A 87 2.03 -21.60 21.20
N GLY A 88 2.17 -21.34 22.50
CA GLY A 88 1.70 -20.13 23.15
C GLY A 88 2.35 -18.82 22.68
N TYR A 89 2.94 -18.76 21.48
CA TYR A 89 3.56 -17.60 20.84
C TYR A 89 2.89 -17.34 19.49
N ARG A 90 2.99 -16.09 19.00
CA ARG A 90 2.62 -15.79 17.61
C ARG A 90 3.60 -16.49 16.65
N PRO A 91 3.08 -17.17 15.61
CA PRO A 91 3.93 -17.94 14.71
C PRO A 91 4.84 -17.00 13.89
N PRO A 92 6.17 -17.21 13.91
CA PRO A 92 7.11 -16.48 13.07
C PRO A 92 7.24 -17.10 11.68
N LEU A 93 7.61 -16.28 10.70
CA LEU A 93 8.07 -16.69 9.38
C LEU A 93 9.31 -17.58 9.48
N ALA A 94 9.64 -18.26 8.39
CA ALA A 94 10.81 -19.15 8.32
C ALA A 94 12.15 -18.47 8.64
N ASP A 95 12.24 -17.15 8.44
CA ASP A 95 13.40 -16.32 8.78
C ASP A 95 13.38 -15.76 10.21
N GLY A 96 12.40 -16.14 11.03
CA GLY A 96 12.25 -15.73 12.42
C GLY A 96 11.44 -14.44 12.64
N ARG A 97 11.09 -13.70 11.57
CA ARG A 97 10.27 -12.49 11.69
C ARG A 97 8.83 -12.81 12.05
N PHE A 98 8.13 -11.90 12.71
CA PHE A 98 6.73 -12.08 13.08
C PHE A 98 5.94 -10.79 12.90
N CYS A 99 4.62 -10.84 13.11
CA CYS A 99 3.76 -9.66 13.01
C CYS A 99 4.04 -8.70 14.19
N GLU A 100 4.58 -7.52 13.89
CA GLU A 100 4.93 -6.46 14.84
C GLU A 100 3.93 -5.29 14.76
N ALA A 101 3.67 -4.64 15.89
CA ALA A 101 2.88 -3.41 15.90
C ALA A 101 3.78 -2.20 15.55
N PRO A 102 3.28 -1.20 14.80
CA PRO A 102 1.92 -1.15 14.27
C PRO A 102 1.73 -2.07 13.06
N ALA A 103 0.60 -2.78 13.01
CA ALA A 103 0.23 -3.69 11.94
C ALA A 103 -1.12 -3.29 11.33
N ALA A 104 -1.26 -3.39 10.01
CA ALA A 104 -2.52 -3.11 9.32
C ALA A 104 -3.11 -4.39 8.73
N GLY A 105 -4.43 -4.39 8.52
CA GLY A 105 -5.10 -5.48 7.84
C GLY A 105 -6.62 -5.39 7.90
N ALA A 106 -7.28 -6.54 7.88
CA ALA A 106 -8.73 -6.67 7.80
C ALA A 106 -9.30 -7.36 9.04
N ILE A 107 -10.52 -6.98 9.43
CA ILE A 107 -11.23 -7.57 10.56
C ILE A 107 -12.62 -7.99 10.15
N TRP A 108 -12.98 -9.19 10.57
CA TRP A 108 -14.33 -9.69 10.59
C TRP A 108 -14.87 -9.62 12.02
N LEU A 109 -15.83 -8.73 12.23
CA LEU A 109 -16.61 -8.58 13.46
C LEU A 109 -17.95 -9.29 13.27
N GLY A 110 -18.01 -10.59 13.55
CA GLY A 110 -19.21 -11.39 13.37
C GLY A 110 -19.12 -12.72 14.11
N SER A 111 -20.18 -13.53 14.00
CA SER A 111 -20.17 -14.86 14.61
C SER A 111 -19.17 -15.77 13.91
N LEU A 112 -18.16 -16.24 14.63
CA LEU A 112 -17.17 -17.19 14.11
C LEU A 112 -17.79 -18.54 13.72
N ALA A 113 -18.96 -18.88 14.27
CA ALA A 113 -19.72 -20.08 13.92
C ALA A 113 -20.35 -20.02 12.52
N GLN A 114 -20.35 -18.86 11.86
CA GLN A 114 -20.87 -18.68 10.50
C GLN A 114 -19.77 -18.79 9.43
N LEU A 115 -18.52 -18.97 9.84
CA LEU A 115 -17.41 -19.19 8.91
C LEU A 115 -17.56 -20.55 8.24
N GLN A 116 -17.04 -20.68 7.02
CA GLN A 116 -17.12 -21.89 6.20
C GLN A 116 -15.73 -22.22 5.63
N SER A 117 -15.54 -23.46 5.15
CA SER A 117 -14.31 -23.92 4.47
C SER A 117 -14.56 -24.00 2.95
N PRO A 118 -13.62 -23.60 2.07
CA PRO A 118 -12.24 -23.20 2.36
C PRO A 118 -12.08 -21.73 2.83
N GLY A 119 -13.17 -20.97 2.87
CA GLY A 119 -13.18 -19.55 3.21
C GLY A 119 -14.20 -18.81 2.35
N LEU A 120 -15.03 -17.98 2.97
CA LEU A 120 -15.91 -17.04 2.26
C LEU A 120 -16.36 -15.95 3.20
N LEU A 121 -16.69 -14.78 2.64
CA LEU A 121 -17.28 -13.70 3.40
C LEU A 121 -18.70 -14.10 3.87
N PRO A 122 -18.95 -14.21 5.18
CA PRO A 122 -20.29 -14.54 5.66
C PRO A 122 -21.28 -13.39 5.38
N PRO A 123 -22.60 -13.65 5.41
CA PRO A 123 -23.60 -12.62 5.20
C PRO A 123 -23.41 -11.41 6.11
N ILE A 124 -23.23 -10.23 5.51
CA ILE A 124 -22.95 -8.95 6.21
C ILE A 124 -24.13 -8.53 7.11
N SER A 125 -25.33 -9.10 6.94
CA SER A 125 -26.50 -8.82 7.78
C SER A 125 -26.28 -9.08 9.28
N ARG A 126 -25.26 -9.88 9.65
CA ARG A 126 -24.94 -10.24 11.04
C ARG A 126 -23.47 -10.04 11.42
N GLY A 127 -22.68 -9.41 10.57
CA GLY A 127 -21.26 -9.13 10.84
C GLY A 127 -20.73 -7.97 10.02
N GLN A 128 -19.56 -7.45 10.40
CA GLN A 128 -18.94 -6.32 9.73
C GLN A 128 -17.52 -6.68 9.27
N LEU A 129 -17.28 -6.54 7.97
CA LEU A 129 -15.94 -6.51 7.39
C LEU A 129 -15.43 -5.06 7.40
N ALA A 130 -14.24 -4.83 7.93
CA ALA A 130 -13.63 -3.51 7.97
C ALA A 130 -12.10 -3.59 7.92
N GLY A 131 -11.45 -2.46 7.63
CA GLY A 131 -10.02 -2.34 7.85
C GLY A 131 -9.73 -2.16 9.34
N LEU A 132 -8.50 -2.44 9.74
CA LEU A 132 -8.03 -2.21 11.09
C LEU A 132 -6.56 -1.77 11.10
N THR A 133 -6.14 -1.16 12.19
CA THR A 133 -4.73 -1.00 12.53
C THR A 133 -4.50 -1.41 13.98
N VAL A 134 -3.68 -2.43 14.21
CA VAL A 134 -3.18 -2.79 15.54
C VAL A 134 -2.09 -1.78 15.89
N THR A 135 -2.26 -1.11 17.02
CA THR A 135 -1.32 -0.10 17.52
C THR A 135 -0.35 -0.69 18.52
N GLU A 136 -0.76 -1.73 19.24
CA GLU A 136 0.05 -2.36 20.27
C GLU A 136 -0.29 -3.85 20.38
N PHE A 137 0.76 -4.65 20.55
CA PHE A 137 0.68 -5.99 21.12
C PHE A 137 1.40 -5.97 22.45
N ALA A 138 0.91 -6.75 23.42
CA ALA A 138 1.25 -6.65 24.82
C ALA A 138 0.76 -5.31 25.45
N GLY A 139 0.98 -5.13 26.75
CA GLY A 139 0.61 -3.91 27.47
C GLY A 139 1.81 -2.99 27.73
N PRO A 140 1.58 -1.75 28.20
CA PRO A 140 2.64 -0.97 28.81
C PRO A 140 3.14 -1.77 30.02
N PHE A 141 4.34 -2.33 29.91
CA PHE A 141 5.07 -2.77 31.09
C PHE A 141 5.14 -1.57 32.05
N GLY A 142 4.90 -1.81 33.35
CA GLY A 142 4.99 -0.77 34.37
C GLY A 142 6.33 -0.03 34.35
N ALA A 143 6.44 1.05 35.13
CA ALA A 143 7.44 2.13 35.06
C ALA A 143 8.97 1.78 35.04
N GLY A 144 9.37 0.52 34.93
CA GLY A 144 10.74 0.10 34.61
C GLY A 144 10.85 -0.16 33.11
N GLY A 145 11.32 0.85 32.37
CA GLY A 145 11.55 0.78 30.93
C GLY A 145 12.42 -0.40 30.46
N ILE A 146 12.41 -0.55 29.14
CA ILE A 146 13.00 -1.63 28.30
C ILE A 146 12.02 -2.80 28.05
N GLY A 147 10.91 -2.51 27.37
CA GLY A 147 10.06 -3.52 26.71
C GLY A 147 10.35 -3.60 25.22
N SER A 148 11.62 -3.80 24.84
CA SER A 148 11.98 -4.06 23.44
C SER A 148 11.57 -5.49 23.08
N LEU A 149 10.62 -5.64 22.15
CA LEU A 149 10.48 -6.79 21.24
C LEU A 149 10.68 -8.20 21.85
N ALA A 150 9.99 -8.52 22.95
CA ALA A 150 9.82 -9.94 23.32
C ALA A 150 8.73 -10.55 22.45
N GLN A 151 9.00 -11.73 21.87
CA GLN A 151 8.03 -12.41 21.02
C GLN A 151 6.70 -12.60 21.78
N PRO A 152 5.61 -12.06 21.26
CA PRO A 152 4.38 -11.98 22.01
C PRO A 152 3.61 -13.30 22.07
N LEU A 153 3.04 -13.57 23.24
CA LEU A 153 2.34 -14.80 23.61
C LEU A 153 0.85 -14.81 23.16
N LEU A 154 0.28 -16.01 23.02
CA LEU A 154 -1.18 -16.19 22.99
C LEU A 154 -1.76 -15.81 24.36
N GLY A 155 -2.90 -15.13 24.36
CA GLY A 155 -3.48 -14.53 25.57
C GLY A 155 -3.04 -13.08 25.83
N GLU A 156 -2.15 -12.53 25.01
CA GLU A 156 -1.71 -11.15 25.17
C GLU A 156 -2.76 -10.11 24.83
N ARG A 157 -2.63 -8.99 25.52
CA ARG A 157 -3.40 -7.79 25.23
C ARG A 157 -3.05 -7.26 23.84
N LEU A 158 -4.06 -6.78 23.13
CA LEU A 158 -3.89 -6.00 21.93
C LEU A 158 -4.72 -4.71 22.00
N GLU A 159 -4.20 -3.66 21.38
CA GLU A 159 -4.95 -2.45 21.08
C GLU A 159 -5.04 -2.27 19.57
N LEU A 160 -6.24 -1.94 19.10
CA LEU A 160 -6.45 -1.66 17.68
C LEU A 160 -7.44 -0.54 17.46
N VAL A 161 -7.38 0.02 16.26
CA VAL A 161 -8.34 0.98 15.74
C VAL A 161 -9.07 0.32 14.57
N LEU A 162 -10.38 0.14 14.73
CA LEU A 162 -11.27 -0.25 13.64
C LEU A 162 -11.38 0.93 12.67
N LYS A 163 -11.23 0.66 11.38
CA LYS A 163 -11.34 1.64 10.30
C LYS A 163 -12.47 1.25 9.35
N PRO A 164 -13.73 1.66 9.63
CA PRO A 164 -14.84 1.39 8.75
C PRO A 164 -14.62 1.98 7.35
N ASN A 165 -15.22 1.38 6.32
CA ASN A 165 -15.12 1.84 4.93
C ASN A 165 -13.71 1.85 4.33
N ARG A 166 -12.75 1.16 4.95
CA ARG A 166 -11.39 0.97 4.40
C ARG A 166 -11.25 -0.31 3.59
N ILE A 167 -12.32 -1.08 3.44
CA ILE A 167 -12.36 -2.27 2.61
C ILE A 167 -13.57 -2.17 1.68
N ALA A 168 -13.37 -2.53 0.42
CA ALA A 168 -14.43 -2.78 -0.55
C ALA A 168 -14.35 -4.22 -1.03
N VAL A 169 -15.50 -4.87 -1.18
CA VAL A 169 -15.64 -6.15 -1.87
C VAL A 169 -15.91 -5.83 -3.34
N VAL A 170 -15.13 -6.43 -4.22
CA VAL A 170 -15.21 -6.24 -5.68
C VAL A 170 -16.46 -6.94 -6.19
N GLN A 171 -17.31 -6.20 -6.90
CA GLN A 171 -18.52 -6.72 -7.55
C GLN A 171 -18.23 -7.11 -9.00
N ASP A 172 -19.21 -7.75 -9.64
CA ASP A 172 -19.15 -7.99 -11.08
C ASP A 172 -18.96 -6.65 -11.83
N ASP A 173 -18.10 -6.67 -12.86
CA ASP A 173 -17.72 -5.52 -13.68
C ASP A 173 -17.00 -4.37 -12.96
N ASP A 174 -16.64 -4.52 -11.68
CA ASP A 174 -15.80 -3.53 -11.00
C ASP A 174 -14.39 -3.50 -11.60
N THR A 175 -13.90 -2.30 -11.91
CA THR A 175 -12.57 -2.01 -12.45
C THR A 175 -11.83 -1.09 -11.47
N LEU A 176 -10.50 -0.96 -11.60
CA LEU A 176 -9.76 0.00 -10.78
C LEU A 176 -10.25 1.43 -10.98
N LEU A 177 -10.63 1.80 -12.19
CA LEU A 177 -11.17 3.12 -12.51
C LEU A 177 -12.54 3.33 -11.87
N SER A 178 -13.49 2.40 -12.06
CA SER A 178 -14.84 2.54 -11.50
C SER A 178 -14.82 2.56 -9.96
N LEU A 179 -13.96 1.76 -9.33
CA LEU A 179 -13.75 1.81 -7.88
C LEU A 179 -13.09 3.11 -7.43
N ALA A 180 -12.09 3.60 -8.17
CA ALA A 180 -11.44 4.87 -7.84
C ALA A 180 -12.45 6.04 -7.87
N GLU A 181 -13.29 6.10 -8.90
CA GLU A 181 -14.36 7.10 -9.03
C GLU A 181 -15.41 6.95 -7.93
N ARG A 182 -15.93 5.73 -7.72
CA ARG A 182 -16.96 5.42 -6.71
C ARG A 182 -16.54 5.85 -5.30
N TYR A 183 -15.26 5.72 -4.97
CA TYR A 183 -14.73 6.03 -3.64
C TYR A 183 -13.96 7.35 -3.56
N GLY A 184 -13.91 8.14 -4.63
CA GLY A 184 -13.26 9.46 -4.65
C GLY A 184 -11.74 9.39 -4.44
N THR A 185 -11.07 8.45 -5.09
CA THR A 185 -9.62 8.22 -5.05
C THR A 185 -9.04 8.11 -6.47
N THR A 186 -7.74 7.85 -6.60
CA THR A 186 -7.06 7.56 -7.87
C THR A 186 -6.67 6.10 -7.98
N VAL A 187 -6.49 5.61 -9.22
CA VAL A 187 -5.97 4.27 -9.52
C VAL A 187 -4.60 4.06 -8.88
N ASP A 188 -3.71 5.07 -8.97
CA ASP A 188 -2.39 5.04 -8.34
C ASP A 188 -2.48 4.81 -6.82
N THR A 189 -3.41 5.50 -6.15
CA THR A 189 -3.61 5.35 -4.70
C THR A 189 -4.17 3.97 -4.35
N LEU A 190 -5.10 3.44 -5.16
CA LEU A 190 -5.63 2.09 -4.95
C LEU A 190 -4.54 1.03 -5.10
N ARG A 191 -3.68 1.13 -6.11
CA ARG A 191 -2.56 0.20 -6.29
C ARG A 191 -1.55 0.26 -5.16
N ALA A 192 -1.16 1.46 -4.75
CA ALA A 192 -0.20 1.66 -3.65
C ALA A 192 -0.68 1.03 -2.33
N LEU A 193 -2.00 0.91 -2.11
CA LEU A 193 -2.56 0.27 -0.92
C LEU A 193 -2.74 -1.25 -1.06
N ASN A 194 -2.75 -1.75 -2.30
CA ASN A 194 -3.08 -3.12 -2.63
C ASN A 194 -1.96 -3.72 -3.49
N ASN A 195 -0.84 -4.04 -2.86
CA ASN A 195 0.35 -4.57 -3.54
C ASN A 195 0.04 -5.83 -4.38
N ASP A 196 -0.95 -6.63 -3.98
CA ASP A 196 -1.33 -7.88 -4.66
C ASP A 196 -1.93 -7.64 -6.06
N ILE A 197 -2.55 -6.48 -6.31
CA ILE A 197 -3.04 -6.05 -7.63
C ILE A 197 -2.02 -5.16 -8.37
N SER A 198 -0.84 -4.96 -7.79
CA SER A 198 0.27 -4.22 -8.41
C SER A 198 1.23 -5.15 -9.16
N ALA A 199 0.80 -6.38 -9.44
CA ALA A 199 1.52 -7.31 -10.31
C ALA A 199 1.84 -6.65 -11.66
N ILE A 200 3.01 -7.01 -12.20
CA ILE A 200 3.54 -6.49 -13.45
C ILE A 200 3.42 -7.56 -14.54
N THR A 201 3.38 -7.11 -15.79
CA THR A 201 3.40 -7.93 -17.00
C THR A 201 4.33 -7.30 -18.02
N GLU A 202 4.90 -8.11 -18.89
CA GLU A 202 5.66 -7.63 -20.04
C GLU A 202 4.72 -7.43 -21.24
N ILE A 203 4.92 -6.36 -21.99
CA ILE A 203 4.29 -6.11 -23.28
C ILE A 203 5.37 -5.82 -24.33
N SER A 204 5.06 -6.07 -25.60
CA SER A 204 5.88 -5.59 -26.71
C SER A 204 5.36 -4.23 -27.18
N THR A 205 6.25 -3.25 -27.31
CA THR A 205 5.92 -1.91 -27.83
C THR A 205 5.43 -1.97 -29.27
N ALA A 206 4.35 -1.26 -29.57
CA ALA A 206 3.77 -1.13 -30.90
C ALA A 206 4.12 0.21 -31.56
N GLU A 207 3.86 0.30 -32.86
CA GLU A 207 4.04 1.55 -33.60
C GLU A 207 3.18 2.67 -33.00
N GLY A 208 3.82 3.81 -32.70
CA GLY A 208 3.15 4.97 -32.10
C GLY A 208 3.06 4.97 -30.58
N ASP A 209 3.49 3.89 -29.91
CA ASP A 209 3.53 3.85 -28.44
C ASP A 209 4.50 4.89 -27.89
N THR A 210 4.08 5.61 -26.86
CA THR A 210 4.91 6.57 -26.12
C THR A 210 4.85 6.23 -24.64
N LEU A 211 5.87 6.64 -23.85
CA LEU A 211 5.83 6.44 -22.40
C LEU A 211 4.62 7.13 -21.75
N ASN A 212 4.25 8.32 -22.24
CA ASN A 212 3.06 9.02 -21.76
C ASN A 212 1.77 8.22 -22.05
N GLY A 213 1.62 7.72 -23.28
CA GLY A 213 0.46 6.95 -23.69
C GLY A 213 0.33 5.63 -22.92
N LEU A 214 1.43 4.89 -22.77
CA LEU A 214 1.44 3.64 -22.03
C LEU A 214 1.25 3.85 -20.52
N ALA A 215 1.85 4.90 -19.95
CA ALA A 215 1.61 5.27 -18.56
C ALA A 215 0.12 5.55 -18.30
N GLN A 216 -0.52 6.34 -19.17
CA GLN A 216 -1.95 6.62 -19.07
C GLN A 216 -2.80 5.36 -19.25
N LEU A 217 -2.53 4.56 -20.30
CA LEU A 217 -3.27 3.33 -20.60
C LEU A 217 -3.23 2.32 -19.45
N HIS A 218 -2.07 2.22 -18.78
CA HIS A 218 -1.87 1.33 -17.66
C HIS A 218 -2.08 2.02 -16.31
N GLY A 219 -2.60 3.25 -16.27
CA GLY A 219 -2.87 4.00 -15.02
C GLY A 219 -1.68 4.03 -14.08
N THR A 220 -0.53 4.44 -14.59
CA THR A 220 0.73 4.61 -13.86
C THR A 220 1.40 5.91 -14.30
N SER A 221 2.61 6.18 -13.81
CA SER A 221 3.41 7.34 -14.21
C SER A 221 4.60 6.95 -15.07
N VAL A 222 5.09 7.90 -15.86
CA VAL A 222 6.35 7.75 -16.61
C VAL A 222 7.53 7.49 -15.68
N SER A 223 7.50 8.11 -14.48
CA SER A 223 8.47 7.84 -13.41
C SER A 223 8.46 6.36 -13.04
N TRP A 224 7.28 5.79 -12.79
CA TRP A 224 7.15 4.39 -12.41
C TRP A 224 7.68 3.45 -13.50
N LEU A 225 7.35 3.71 -14.77
CA LEU A 225 7.85 2.90 -15.90
C LEU A 225 9.38 2.92 -15.98
N ARG A 226 9.99 4.09 -15.78
CA ARG A 226 11.44 4.29 -15.81
C ARG A 226 12.18 3.71 -14.60
N ASP A 227 11.48 3.52 -13.49
CA ASP A 227 12.04 2.97 -12.26
C ASP A 227 12.08 1.44 -12.26
N GLN A 228 11.42 0.78 -13.22
CA GLN A 228 11.45 -0.68 -13.33
C GLN A 228 12.84 -1.13 -13.81
N PRO A 229 13.48 -2.09 -13.12
CA PRO A 229 14.82 -2.56 -13.50
C PRO A 229 14.83 -3.22 -14.88
N GLU A 230 13.74 -3.85 -15.30
CA GLU A 230 13.57 -4.48 -16.61
C GLU A 230 13.50 -3.43 -17.75
N ASN A 231 13.10 -2.20 -17.43
CA ASN A 231 13.01 -1.09 -18.39
C ASN A 231 14.30 -0.25 -18.43
N ALA A 232 15.44 -0.80 -17.98
CA ALA A 232 16.72 -0.09 -17.94
C ALA A 232 17.20 0.37 -19.33
N TRP A 233 16.75 -0.27 -20.42
CA TRP A 233 17.05 0.13 -21.80
C TRP A 233 16.52 1.53 -22.17
N LEU A 234 15.60 2.10 -21.37
CA LEU A 234 15.18 3.50 -21.50
C LEU A 234 16.30 4.49 -21.16
N LEU A 235 17.36 4.06 -20.46
CA LEU A 235 18.55 4.86 -20.17
C LEU A 235 19.46 4.92 -21.40
N ARG A 236 20.16 6.04 -21.54
CA ARG A 236 21.20 6.22 -22.56
C ARG A 236 22.43 5.39 -22.16
N PRO A 237 22.86 4.39 -22.95
CA PRO A 237 23.95 3.50 -22.56
C PRO A 237 25.26 4.23 -22.26
N GLU A 238 25.57 5.29 -23.01
CA GLU A 238 26.82 6.06 -22.86
C GLU A 238 26.66 7.33 -22.00
N GLY A 239 25.45 7.62 -21.50
CA GLY A 239 25.19 8.89 -20.82
C GLY A 239 25.45 10.13 -21.68
N HIS A 240 25.59 11.29 -21.05
CA HIS A 240 26.03 12.54 -21.69
C HIS A 240 27.34 12.99 -21.08
N THR A 241 28.34 13.22 -21.93
CA THR A 241 29.63 13.76 -21.51
C THR A 241 29.56 15.27 -21.40
N VAL A 242 29.80 15.80 -20.20
CA VAL A 242 29.74 17.24 -19.90
C VAL A 242 30.83 17.98 -20.65
N THR A 243 30.43 18.98 -21.44
CA THR A 243 31.34 19.93 -22.11
C THR A 243 31.49 21.22 -21.31
N GLU A 244 32.45 22.07 -21.69
CA GLU A 244 32.81 23.28 -20.94
C GLU A 244 31.61 24.21 -20.73
N GLY A 245 31.35 24.57 -19.47
CA GLY A 245 30.29 25.50 -19.07
C GLY A 245 28.87 24.91 -19.00
N GLU A 246 28.67 23.62 -19.28
CA GLU A 246 27.36 23.00 -19.15
C GLU A 246 26.91 22.89 -17.68
N THR A 247 25.61 23.09 -17.46
CA THR A 247 24.98 23.06 -16.14
C THR A 247 23.88 22.01 -16.12
N LEU A 248 23.45 21.58 -14.93
CA LEU A 248 22.30 20.66 -14.80
C LEU A 248 21.02 21.28 -15.41
N THR A 249 20.85 22.59 -15.30
CA THR A 249 19.71 23.30 -15.91
C THR A 249 19.77 23.19 -17.44
N PHE A 250 20.94 23.45 -18.03
CA PHE A 250 21.14 23.34 -19.48
C PHE A 250 20.89 21.92 -19.99
N ILE A 251 21.51 20.92 -19.36
CA ILE A 251 21.36 19.51 -19.77
C ILE A 251 19.91 19.04 -19.60
N ALA A 252 19.22 19.46 -18.52
CA ALA A 252 17.82 19.14 -18.34
C ALA A 252 16.95 19.66 -19.49
N GLN A 253 17.19 20.90 -19.92
CA GLN A 253 16.49 21.51 -21.07
C GLN A 253 16.83 20.82 -22.39
N LEU A 254 18.12 20.55 -22.64
CA LEU A 254 18.61 19.88 -23.84
C LEU A 254 17.91 18.54 -24.08
N TYR A 255 17.80 17.73 -23.02
CA TYR A 255 17.20 16.40 -23.10
C TYR A 255 15.69 16.38 -22.81
N GLY A 256 15.08 17.51 -22.48
CA GLY A 256 13.65 17.56 -22.12
C GLY A 256 13.34 16.75 -20.87
N THR A 257 14.24 16.78 -19.88
CA THR A 257 14.10 16.13 -18.58
C THR A 257 14.07 17.19 -17.47
N THR A 258 14.01 16.77 -16.21
CA THR A 258 14.04 17.68 -15.07
C THR A 258 15.33 17.53 -14.29
N ARG A 259 15.77 18.61 -13.63
CA ARG A 259 16.89 18.58 -12.67
C ARG A 259 16.68 17.53 -11.58
N THR A 260 15.43 17.33 -11.14
CA THR A 260 15.10 16.30 -10.14
C THR A 260 15.36 14.89 -10.69
N THR A 261 14.99 14.63 -11.94
CA THR A 261 15.26 13.36 -12.62
C THR A 261 16.77 13.16 -12.82
N LEU A 262 17.50 14.19 -13.25
CA LEU A 262 18.96 14.13 -13.39
C LEU A 262 19.66 13.74 -12.09
N ARG A 263 19.25 14.34 -10.96
CA ARG A 263 19.84 14.04 -9.64
C ARG A 263 19.52 12.63 -9.17
N LYS A 264 18.32 12.14 -9.47
CA LYS A 264 17.93 10.76 -9.16
C LYS A 264 18.85 9.76 -9.86
N LEU A 265 19.19 10.01 -11.12
CA LEU A 265 20.08 9.16 -11.92
C LEU A 265 21.56 9.36 -11.60
N ASN A 266 21.94 10.51 -11.04
CA ASN A 266 23.32 10.88 -10.74
C ASN A 266 23.45 11.33 -9.28
N PRO A 267 23.54 10.39 -8.32
CA PRO A 267 23.51 10.71 -6.89
C PRO A 267 24.62 11.65 -6.42
N ALA A 268 25.77 11.67 -7.11
CA ALA A 268 26.89 12.58 -6.83
C ALA A 268 26.48 14.07 -6.92
N TYR A 269 25.45 14.38 -7.70
CA TYR A 269 24.93 15.74 -7.87
C TYR A 269 23.62 15.98 -7.12
N SER A 270 23.28 15.13 -6.16
CA SER A 270 22.00 15.22 -5.44
C SER A 270 21.95 16.39 -4.46
N ASP A 271 23.09 16.83 -3.91
CA ASP A 271 23.13 17.97 -2.99
C ASP A 271 22.84 19.29 -3.74
N PHE A 272 21.76 19.97 -3.33
CA PHE A 272 21.34 21.24 -3.90
C PHE A 272 22.23 22.41 -3.49
N ARG A 273 22.97 22.30 -2.38
CA ARG A 273 23.88 23.34 -1.91
C ARG A 273 25.16 23.36 -2.72
N GLU A 274 25.74 22.18 -2.95
CA GLU A 274 26.94 22.02 -3.77
C GLU A 274 26.64 22.24 -5.25
N TRP A 275 25.50 21.71 -5.71
CA TRP A 275 25.09 21.79 -7.10
C TRP A 275 23.74 22.49 -7.19
N PRO A 276 23.65 23.83 -7.23
CA PRO A 276 22.36 24.56 -7.26
C PRO A 276 21.61 24.48 -8.59
N GLY A 277 22.21 23.88 -9.63
CA GLY A 277 21.61 23.67 -10.95
C GLY A 277 22.24 24.50 -12.06
N ASP A 278 22.59 25.75 -11.75
CA ASP A 278 23.24 26.68 -12.68
C ASP A 278 24.77 26.72 -12.48
N ALA A 279 25.29 25.93 -11.53
CA ALA A 279 26.72 25.72 -11.39
C ALA A 279 27.25 24.87 -12.55
N PRO A 280 28.43 25.21 -13.11
CA PRO A 280 29.05 24.44 -14.18
C PRO A 280 29.50 23.09 -13.65
N LEU A 281 29.13 22.02 -14.35
CA LEU A 281 29.49 20.65 -14.01
C LEU A 281 30.95 20.35 -14.35
N PRO A 282 31.57 19.33 -13.73
CA PRO A 282 32.94 18.96 -14.03
C PRO A 282 33.10 18.55 -15.51
N LEU A 283 34.12 19.11 -16.18
CA LEU A 283 34.40 18.80 -17.59
C LEU A 283 34.73 17.32 -17.77
N GLY A 284 34.12 16.67 -18.76
CA GLY A 284 34.34 15.27 -19.08
C GLY A 284 33.57 14.28 -18.20
N GLU A 285 32.78 14.77 -17.23
CA GLU A 285 31.90 13.91 -16.43
C GLU A 285 30.84 13.25 -17.32
N VAL A 286 30.50 11.99 -17.04
CA VAL A 286 29.43 11.28 -17.73
C VAL A 286 28.17 11.24 -16.87
N LEU A 287 27.11 11.93 -17.32
CA LEU A 287 25.81 11.91 -16.67
C LEU A 287 24.91 10.81 -17.23
N ASN A 288 24.32 10.03 -16.34
CA ASN A 288 23.22 9.13 -16.64
C ASN A 288 21.96 9.92 -17.02
N LEU A 289 21.35 9.57 -18.15
CA LEU A 289 20.16 10.22 -18.71
C LEU A 289 19.22 9.20 -19.33
N PHE A 290 17.95 9.55 -19.48
CA PHE A 290 17.03 8.78 -20.32
C PHE A 290 17.30 9.07 -21.80
N ALA A 291 17.32 8.01 -22.63
CA ALA A 291 17.51 8.12 -24.07
C ALA A 291 16.27 8.69 -24.77
N ILE A 292 15.08 8.35 -24.26
CA ILE A 292 13.81 8.61 -24.92
C ILE A 292 12.97 9.59 -24.10
N ARG A 293 12.50 10.66 -24.76
CA ARG A 293 11.56 11.62 -24.16
C ARG A 293 10.19 10.97 -23.98
N PRO A 294 9.41 11.35 -22.95
CA PRO A 294 8.15 10.68 -22.65
C PRO A 294 7.10 10.71 -23.77
N SER A 295 7.15 11.73 -24.63
CA SER A 295 6.25 11.93 -25.77
C SER A 295 6.77 11.38 -27.09
N THR A 296 8.00 10.85 -27.13
CA THR A 296 8.59 10.28 -28.34
C THR A 296 8.18 8.82 -28.49
N ALA A 297 7.98 8.38 -29.73
CA ALA A 297 7.67 6.99 -30.03
C ALA A 297 8.78 6.06 -29.54
N LEU A 298 8.40 4.96 -28.90
CA LEU A 298 9.31 3.90 -28.48
C LEU A 298 9.75 3.06 -29.69
N PRO A 299 10.94 2.44 -29.64
CA PRO A 299 11.33 1.44 -30.63
C PRO A 299 10.31 0.30 -30.63
N VAL A 300 9.92 -0.18 -31.81
CA VAL A 300 8.88 -1.23 -31.96
C VAL A 300 9.46 -2.60 -31.62
N GLY A 301 8.68 -3.41 -30.89
CA GLY A 301 9.04 -4.78 -30.53
C GLY A 301 9.92 -4.91 -29.28
N GLU A 302 10.21 -3.80 -28.61
CA GLU A 302 10.94 -3.82 -27.34
C GLU A 302 10.05 -4.29 -26.20
N ALA A 303 10.62 -5.06 -25.29
CA ALA A 303 9.96 -5.49 -24.08
C ALA A 303 9.82 -4.31 -23.09
N LEU A 304 8.59 -4.02 -22.68
CA LEU A 304 8.30 -3.03 -21.66
C LEU A 304 7.47 -3.65 -20.55
N VAL A 305 7.96 -3.54 -19.32
CA VAL A 305 7.24 -3.95 -18.12
C VAL A 305 6.23 -2.87 -17.74
N VAL A 306 4.97 -3.30 -17.59
CA VAL A 306 3.82 -2.46 -17.25
C VAL A 306 2.95 -3.16 -16.18
N PRO A 307 2.08 -2.42 -15.48
CA PRO A 307 1.11 -3.02 -14.57
C PRO A 307 0.17 -3.98 -15.30
N LEU A 308 -0.09 -5.15 -14.70
CA LEU A 308 -0.96 -6.21 -15.22
C LEU A 308 -2.41 -5.74 -15.39
N TYR A 309 -3.02 -5.22 -14.32
CA TYR A 309 -4.41 -4.77 -14.32
C TYR A 309 -4.50 -3.34 -14.82
N ARG A 310 -5.04 -3.08 -16.02
CA ARG A 310 -5.29 -1.70 -16.49
C ARG A 310 -6.40 -1.04 -15.66
N PRO A 311 -6.52 0.30 -15.68
CA PRO A 311 -7.64 1.01 -15.05
C PRO A 311 -9.01 0.44 -15.42
N SER A 312 -9.17 0.00 -16.67
CA SER A 312 -10.41 -0.57 -17.22
C SER A 312 -10.49 -2.09 -17.16
N THR A 313 -9.47 -2.79 -16.66
CA THR A 313 -9.52 -4.26 -16.55
C THR A 313 -10.51 -4.65 -15.43
N PRO A 314 -11.50 -5.51 -15.71
CA PRO A 314 -12.36 -6.06 -14.67
C PRO A 314 -11.55 -6.82 -13.63
N LEU A 315 -11.77 -6.52 -12.36
CA LEU A 315 -11.15 -7.23 -11.25
C LEU A 315 -11.92 -8.52 -10.97
N PRO A 316 -11.28 -9.55 -10.39
CA PRO A 316 -11.96 -10.79 -10.02
C PRO A 316 -13.12 -10.52 -9.05
N ALA A 317 -14.35 -10.81 -9.47
CA ALA A 317 -15.53 -10.63 -8.64
C ALA A 317 -15.43 -11.45 -7.34
N GLY A 318 -15.93 -10.88 -6.24
CA GLY A 318 -15.84 -11.49 -4.91
C GLY A 318 -14.47 -11.35 -4.25
N SER A 319 -13.44 -10.82 -4.92
CA SER A 319 -12.21 -10.37 -4.24
C SER A 319 -12.47 -9.11 -3.41
N TRP A 320 -11.43 -8.58 -2.75
CA TRP A 320 -11.55 -7.37 -1.94
C TRP A 320 -10.28 -6.52 -2.00
N LEU A 321 -10.41 -5.24 -1.70
CA LEU A 321 -9.30 -4.30 -1.68
C LEU A 321 -9.41 -3.29 -0.54
N PHE A 322 -8.26 -2.75 -0.15
CA PHE A 322 -8.12 -1.64 0.77
C PHE A 322 -8.38 -0.31 0.08
N LEU A 323 -9.22 0.50 0.71
CA LEU A 323 -9.50 1.87 0.31
C LEU A 323 -8.65 2.86 1.12
N PRO A 324 -8.30 4.03 0.56
CA PRO A 324 -7.67 5.09 1.33
C PRO A 324 -8.62 5.68 2.37
N ARG A 325 -8.09 6.51 3.25
CA ARG A 325 -8.92 7.34 4.12
C ARG A 325 -9.74 8.29 3.23
N ARG A 326 -11.06 8.36 3.44
CA ARG A 326 -11.88 9.39 2.78
C ARG A 326 -11.30 10.77 3.10
N ARG A 327 -10.95 11.54 2.07
CA ARG A 327 -10.63 12.96 2.24
C ARG A 327 -11.93 13.69 2.60
N ALA A 328 -11.83 14.70 3.45
CA ALA A 328 -12.91 15.66 3.59
C ALA A 328 -13.20 16.24 2.21
N ALA A 329 -14.45 16.18 1.75
CA ALA A 329 -14.88 17.17 0.78
C ALA A 329 -14.67 18.52 1.47
N ALA A 330 -13.99 19.47 0.81
CA ALA A 330 -14.01 20.84 1.28
C ALA A 330 -15.48 21.23 1.33
N SER A 331 -16.07 21.29 2.53
CA SER A 331 -17.43 21.78 2.69
C SER A 331 -17.43 23.16 2.06
N ALA A 332 -18.27 23.37 1.04
CA ALA A 332 -18.58 24.70 0.56
C ALA A 332 -18.85 25.54 1.82
N ALA A 333 -18.05 26.60 2.01
CA ALA A 333 -18.24 27.49 3.13
C ALA A 333 -19.72 27.90 3.15
N PRO A 334 -20.41 27.87 4.31
CA PRO A 334 -21.74 28.42 4.37
C PRO A 334 -21.63 29.86 3.88
N ALA A 335 -22.47 30.24 2.90
CA ALA A 335 -22.60 31.61 2.50
C ALA A 335 -22.82 32.43 3.78
N LEU A 336 -21.93 33.38 4.03
CA LEU A 336 -22.15 34.40 5.06
C LEU A 336 -23.38 35.17 4.60
N ASP A 337 -24.54 34.88 5.19
CA ASP A 337 -25.69 35.77 5.12
C ASP A 337 -25.26 37.09 5.80
N LEU A 338 -25.18 38.14 5.00
CA LEU A 338 -25.05 39.54 5.43
C LEU A 338 -26.41 40.09 5.87
#